data_AF-A0A1V2AYR0-F1
#
_entry.id   AF-A0A1V2AYR0-F1
#
_cell.length_a   1.000
_cell.length_b   1.000
_cell.length_c   1.000
_cell.angle_alpha   90.00
_cell.angle_beta   90.00
_cell.angle_gamma   90.00
#
_symmetry.space_group_name_H-M   'P 1'
#
loop_
_entity.id
_entity.type
_entity.pdbx_description
1 polymer ?
#
loop_
_entity_poly.entity_id
_entity_poly.type
_entity_poly.pdbx_seq_one_letter_code
_entity_poly.pdbx_strand_id
1 'polypeptide(L)'
;MKTAMINCIIPVSIGGLIYMLGRHDSLKMFQWFQLLHLEAYIYHFRTVYKDSITSGMPAWMLYSLPDALWMYSFTSAVLLSWKRRLTIYLLIPFILGAGSEIGQYFYVVRGTYDFNDLLCYCTGFLLSIIIITKPQTNVQESPVDTHYL
;
A
#
# COMPACT_ATOMS: atom_id res chain seq x y z
N MET A 1 10.17 -1.38 15.42
CA MET A 1 9.02 -2.22 15.06
C MET A 1 7.72 -1.43 14.86
N LYS A 2 7.29 -0.58 15.81
CA LYS A 2 6.04 0.21 15.70
C LYS A 2 5.86 0.97 14.37
N THR A 3 6.89 1.69 13.91
CA THR A 3 6.82 2.44 12.63
C THR A 3 6.58 1.54 11.42
N ALA A 4 7.19 0.36 11.37
CA ALA A 4 7.02 -0.58 10.27
C ALA A 4 5.60 -1.19 10.27
N MET A 5 5.04 -1.49 11.45
CA MET A 5 3.66 -1.96 11.54
C MET A 5 2.67 -0.90 11.00
N ILE A 6 2.82 0.35 11.43
CA ILE A 6 1.93 1.46 11.04
C ILE A 6 2.03 1.77 9.55
N ASN A 7 3.24 1.79 8.99
CA ASN A 7 3.44 2.31 7.64
C ASN A 7 3.57 1.22 6.56
N CYS A 8 3.79 -0.04 6.95
CA CYS A 8 3.94 -1.13 5.99
C CYS A 8 2.81 -2.16 6.16
N ILE A 9 2.67 -2.74 7.35
CA ILE A 9 1.78 -3.89 7.58
C ILE A 9 0.31 -3.48 7.58
N ILE A 10 -0.07 -2.41 8.28
CA ILE A 10 -1.46 -1.95 8.31
C ILE A 10 -1.95 -1.54 6.91
N PRO A 11 -1.24 -0.68 6.14
CA PRO A 11 -1.72 -0.26 4.83
C PRO A 11 -1.82 -1.41 3.83
N VAL A 12 -0.83 -2.31 3.78
CA VAL A 12 -0.88 -3.46 2.85
C VAL A 12 -2.04 -4.39 3.18
N SER A 13 -2.32 -4.57 4.48
CA SER A 13 -3.42 -5.42 4.93
C SER A 13 -4.77 -4.80 4.59
N ILE A 14 -4.95 -3.49 4.84
CA ILE A 14 -6.20 -2.79 4.50
C ILE A 14 -6.44 -2.83 2.98
N GLY A 15 -5.43 -2.52 2.16
CA GLY A 15 -5.55 -2.60 0.71
C GLY A 15 -5.88 -4.02 0.24
N GLY A 16 -5.23 -5.03 0.85
CA GLY A 16 -5.51 -6.44 0.61
C GLY A 16 -6.95 -6.83 0.96
N LEU A 17 -7.48 -6.36 2.09
CA LEU A 17 -8.87 -6.64 2.51
C LEU A 17 -9.89 -5.99 1.56
N ILE A 18 -9.70 -4.72 1.19
CA ILE A 18 -10.58 -4.04 0.21
C ILE A 18 -10.58 -4.82 -1.11
N TYR A 19 -9.39 -5.17 -1.61
CA TYR A 19 -9.24 -5.90 -2.86
C TYR A 19 -9.90 -7.28 -2.80
N MET A 20 -9.62 -8.05 -1.75
CA MET A 20 -10.14 -9.41 -1.55
C MET A 20 -11.66 -9.44 -1.37
N LEU A 21 -12.25 -8.45 -0.70
CA LEU A 21 -13.68 -8.45 -0.41
C LEU A 21 -14.51 -7.84 -1.55
N GLY A 22 -14.01 -6.80 -2.20
CA GLY A 22 -14.81 -6.02 -3.14
C GLY A 22 -14.50 -6.22 -4.61
N ARG A 23 -13.35 -6.80 -5.00
CA ARG A 23 -13.03 -7.03 -6.42
C ARG A 23 -13.63 -8.31 -6.97
N HIS A 24 -13.68 -8.43 -8.30
CA HIS A 24 -14.15 -9.65 -8.98
C HIS A 24 -13.24 -10.85 -8.69
N ASP A 25 -13.84 -12.04 -8.63
CA ASP A 25 -13.16 -13.32 -8.35
C ASP A 25 -12.37 -13.88 -9.54
N SER A 26 -12.49 -13.29 -10.73
CA SER A 26 -11.70 -13.63 -11.91
C SER A 26 -10.23 -13.18 -11.85
N LEU A 27 -9.84 -12.47 -10.78
CA LEU A 27 -8.48 -11.95 -10.62
C LEU A 27 -7.50 -13.06 -10.19
N LYS A 28 -6.24 -12.93 -10.62
CA LYS A 28 -5.17 -13.91 -10.34
C LYS A 28 -5.03 -14.26 -8.86
N MET A 29 -5.31 -13.32 -7.95
CA MET A 29 -5.28 -13.56 -6.50
C MET A 29 -6.19 -14.72 -6.07
N PHE A 30 -7.35 -14.92 -6.71
CA PHE A 30 -8.24 -16.03 -6.38
C PHE A 30 -7.68 -17.38 -6.82
N GLN A 31 -6.90 -17.42 -7.90
CA GLN A 31 -6.15 -18.62 -8.28
C GLN A 31 -5.07 -18.95 -7.22
N TRP A 32 -4.45 -17.94 -6.61
CA TRP A 32 -3.51 -18.16 -5.51
C TRP A 32 -4.22 -18.65 -4.25
N PHE A 33 -5.41 -18.13 -3.93
CA PHE A 33 -6.19 -18.65 -2.81
C PHE A 33 -6.56 -20.12 -3.02
N GLN A 34 -6.93 -20.52 -4.23
CA GLN A 34 -7.17 -21.92 -4.58
C GLN A 34 -5.90 -22.78 -4.42
N LEU A 35 -4.75 -22.29 -4.90
CA LEU A 35 -3.46 -22.99 -4.76
C LEU A 35 -3.06 -23.20 -3.28
N LEU A 36 -3.44 -22.25 -2.42
CA LEU A 36 -3.16 -22.29 -0.98
C LEU A 36 -4.26 -22.98 -0.16
N HIS A 37 -5.31 -23.52 -0.80
CA HIS A 37 -6.49 -24.11 -0.14
C HIS A 37 -7.21 -23.15 0.82
N LEU A 38 -7.23 -21.85 0.48
CA LEU A 38 -7.86 -20.78 1.27
C LEU A 38 -9.22 -20.34 0.72
N GLU A 39 -9.62 -20.83 -0.45
CA GLU A 39 -10.79 -20.39 -1.19
C GLU A 39 -12.09 -20.47 -0.40
N ALA A 40 -12.26 -21.50 0.43
CA ALA A 40 -13.46 -21.67 1.26
C ALA A 40 -13.60 -20.53 2.29
N TYR A 41 -12.50 -20.16 2.95
CA TYR A 41 -12.48 -19.07 3.91
C TYR A 41 -12.74 -17.73 3.21
N ILE A 42 -12.09 -17.48 2.08
CA ILE A 42 -12.27 -16.25 1.32
C ILE A 42 -13.70 -16.12 0.80
N TYR A 43 -14.29 -17.21 0.32
CA TYR A 43 -15.69 -17.23 -0.12
C TYR A 43 -16.63 -16.92 1.04
N HIS A 44 -16.41 -17.52 2.21
CA HIS A 44 -17.22 -17.22 3.40
C HIS A 44 -17.20 -15.73 3.74
N PHE A 45 -16.02 -15.11 3.84
CA PHE A 45 -15.92 -13.67 4.09
C PHE A 45 -16.62 -12.84 3.00
N ARG A 46 -16.48 -13.20 1.73
CA ARG A 46 -17.14 -12.47 0.62
C ARG A 46 -18.65 -12.59 0.67
N THR A 47 -19.21 -13.74 1.01
CA THR A 47 -20.68 -13.90 1.14
C THR A 47 -21.28 -13.01 2.22
N VAL A 48 -20.51 -12.67 3.26
CA VAL A 48 -20.99 -11.82 4.36
C VAL A 48 -20.78 -10.33 4.08
N TYR A 49 -19.66 -9.95 3.45
CA TYR A 49 -19.23 -8.55 3.39
C TYR A 49 -19.19 -7.91 2.00
N LYS A 50 -19.20 -8.69 0.92
CA LYS A 50 -19.01 -8.15 -0.45
C LYS A 50 -20.06 -7.11 -0.83
N ASP A 51 -21.34 -7.41 -0.57
CA ASP A 51 -22.43 -6.51 -0.96
C ASP A 51 -22.31 -5.18 -0.19
N SER A 52 -22.12 -5.24 1.14
CA SER A 52 -21.92 -4.06 1.98
C SER A 52 -20.73 -3.20 1.54
N ILE A 53 -19.60 -3.82 1.18
CA ILE A 53 -18.40 -3.12 0.70
C ILE A 53 -18.65 -2.48 -0.67
N THR A 54 -19.22 -3.23 -1.61
CA THR A 54 -19.41 -2.77 -3.00
C THR A 54 -20.51 -1.73 -3.13
N SER A 55 -21.55 -1.77 -2.30
CA SER A 55 -22.59 -0.73 -2.27
C SER A 55 -22.20 0.49 -1.42
N GLY A 56 -21.35 0.29 -0.40
CA GLY A 56 -20.97 1.33 0.56
C GLY A 56 -19.77 2.17 0.15
N MET A 57 -18.94 1.71 -0.79
CA MET A 57 -17.72 2.41 -1.22
C MET A 57 -17.85 2.99 -2.64
N PRO A 58 -17.37 4.22 -2.87
CA PRO A 58 -17.21 4.76 -4.22
C PRO A 58 -16.29 3.87 -5.08
N ALA A 59 -16.55 3.83 -6.39
CA ALA A 59 -15.78 3.02 -7.33
C ALA A 59 -14.27 3.25 -7.26
N TRP A 60 -13.82 4.50 -7.13
CA TRP A 60 -12.39 4.82 -7.01
C TRP A 60 -11.75 4.23 -5.75
N MET A 61 -12.48 4.14 -4.62
CA MET A 61 -11.96 3.53 -3.39
C MET A 61 -11.90 2.01 -3.52
N LEU A 62 -12.81 1.42 -4.30
CA LEU A 62 -12.82 -0.01 -4.50
C LEU A 62 -11.71 -0.45 -5.46
N TYR A 63 -11.43 0.38 -6.47
CA TYR A 63 -10.57 0.01 -7.59
C TYR A 63 -9.16 0.58 -7.51
N SER A 64 -8.97 1.80 -6.99
CA SER A 64 -7.67 2.50 -7.02
C SER A 64 -7.04 2.71 -5.63
N LEU A 65 -7.84 2.77 -4.56
CA LEU A 65 -7.30 2.93 -3.19
C LEU A 65 -6.41 1.77 -2.73
N PRO A 66 -6.69 0.48 -3.04
CA PRO A 66 -5.76 -0.60 -2.72
C PRO A 66 -4.36 -0.35 -3.28
N ASP A 67 -4.28 0.15 -4.52
CA ASP A 67 -3.01 0.47 -5.20
C ASP A 67 -2.24 1.59 -4.50
N ALA A 68 -2.93 2.65 -4.06
CA ALA A 68 -2.32 3.71 -3.26
C ALA A 68 -1.73 3.16 -1.94
N LEU A 69 -2.49 2.30 -1.24
CA LEU A 69 -2.07 1.72 0.04
C LEU A 69 -0.89 0.77 -0.12
N TRP A 70 -0.87 -0.04 -1.18
CA TRP A 70 0.23 -0.94 -1.50
C TRP A 70 1.49 -0.17 -1.89
N MET A 71 1.38 0.86 -2.72
CA MET A 71 2.50 1.71 -3.08
C MET A 71 3.05 2.46 -1.88
N TYR A 72 2.18 3.02 -1.04
CA TYR A 72 2.59 3.65 0.21
C TYR A 72 3.36 2.67 1.11
N SER A 73 2.82 1.46 1.29
CA SER A 73 3.44 0.41 2.10
C SER A 73 4.82 0.02 1.58
N PHE A 74 4.92 -0.28 0.29
CA PHE A 74 6.16 -0.75 -0.30
C PHE A 74 7.24 0.34 -0.32
N THR A 75 6.86 1.56 -0.67
CA THR A 75 7.76 2.73 -0.60
C THR A 75 8.25 2.95 0.84
N SER A 76 7.36 2.82 1.82
CA SER A 76 7.70 2.96 3.24
C SER A 76 8.67 1.88 3.69
N ALA A 77 8.47 0.64 3.24
CA ALA A 77 9.36 -0.47 3.54
C ALA A 77 10.77 -0.23 2.98
N VAL A 78 10.89 0.24 1.74
CA VAL A 78 12.18 0.60 1.14
C VAL A 78 12.87 1.72 1.93
N LEU A 79 12.15 2.80 2.25
CA LEU A 79 12.71 3.92 3.02
C LEU A 79 13.16 3.49 4.41
N LEU A 80 12.36 2.70 5.13
CA LEU A 80 12.71 2.23 6.47
C LEU A 80 13.92 1.31 6.46
N SER A 81 14.04 0.43 5.45
CA SER A 81 15.23 -0.40 5.22
C SER A 81 16.48 0.45 4.95
N TRP A 82 16.32 1.62 4.34
CA TRP A 82 17.41 2.55 4.03
C TRP A 82 17.54 3.73 5.02
N LYS A 83 17.19 3.50 6.29
CA LYS A 83 17.31 4.50 7.37
C LYS A 83 16.67 5.85 7.03
N ARG A 84 15.51 5.80 6.36
CA ARG A 84 14.70 6.96 5.96
C ARG A 84 15.39 7.89 4.96
N ARG A 85 16.40 7.41 4.22
CA ARG A 85 17.09 8.19 3.18
C ARG A 85 16.48 7.89 1.82
N LEU A 86 16.42 8.92 0.97
CA LEU A 86 16.11 8.73 -0.44
C LEU A 86 17.21 7.87 -1.07
N THR A 87 16.79 6.87 -1.84
CA THR A 87 17.69 5.88 -2.44
C THR A 87 17.18 5.49 -3.81
N ILE A 88 18.09 5.03 -4.68
CA ILE A 88 17.76 4.56 -6.03
C ILE A 88 16.77 3.39 -6.01
N TYR A 89 16.72 2.61 -4.92
CA TYR A 89 15.76 1.51 -4.76
C TYR A 89 14.30 1.99 -4.70
N LEU A 90 14.03 3.29 -4.51
CA LEU A 90 12.70 3.87 -4.65
C LEU A 90 12.16 3.78 -6.08
N LEU A 91 13.03 3.60 -7.07
CA LEU A 91 12.58 3.33 -8.43
C LEU A 91 11.85 1.99 -8.55
N ILE A 92 12.11 1.01 -7.67
CA ILE A 92 11.46 -0.30 -7.73
C ILE A 92 9.93 -0.17 -7.51
N PRO A 93 9.43 0.34 -6.36
CA PRO A 93 7.99 0.52 -6.18
C PRO A 93 7.39 1.44 -7.25
N PHE A 94 8.09 2.53 -7.61
CA PHE A 94 7.57 3.50 -8.59
C PHE A 94 7.39 2.89 -9.98
N ILE A 95 8.39 2.17 -10.49
CA ILE A 95 8.32 1.50 -11.81
C ILE A 95 7.27 0.39 -11.80
N LEU A 96 7.20 -0.41 -10.74
CA LEU A 96 6.24 -1.52 -10.66
C LEU A 96 4.79 -1.04 -10.54
N GLY A 97 4.53 0.06 -9.81
CA GLY A 97 3.19 0.64 -9.70
C GLY A 97 2.91 1.62 -10.84
N ALA A 98 3.27 2.90 -10.65
CA ALA A 98 2.99 3.97 -11.62
C ALA A 98 3.60 3.71 -13.01
N GLY A 99 4.79 3.11 -13.07
CA GLY A 99 5.41 2.74 -14.35
C GLY A 99 4.61 1.70 -15.13
N SER A 100 3.89 0.80 -14.44
CA SER A 100 3.02 -0.17 -15.10
C SER A 100 1.81 0.50 -15.74
N GLU A 101 1.19 1.49 -15.10
CA GLU A 101 0.08 2.29 -15.66
C GLU A 101 0.54 3.11 -16.88
N ILE A 102 1.71 3.74 -16.80
CA ILE A 102 2.30 4.44 -17.94
C ILE A 102 2.59 3.44 -19.09
N GLY A 103 3.09 2.26 -18.76
CA GLY A 103 3.31 1.19 -19.74
C GLY A 103 2.01 0.70 -20.40
N GLN A 104 0.90 0.67 -19.66
CA GLN A 104 -0.43 0.35 -20.20
C GLN A 104 -0.93 1.44 -21.15
N TYR A 105 -0.69 2.73 -20.83
CA TYR A 105 -1.02 3.85 -21.71
C TYR A 105 -0.34 3.75 -23.08
N PHE A 106 0.93 3.30 -23.12
CA PHE A 106 1.67 3.08 -24.36
C PHE A 106 1.48 1.67 -24.96
N TYR A 107 0.57 0.86 -24.44
CA TYR A 107 0.32 -0.53 -24.87
C TYR A 107 1.53 -1.48 -24.77
N VAL A 108 2.55 -1.10 -23.99
CA VAL A 108 3.75 -1.92 -23.72
C VAL A 108 3.43 -3.01 -22.70
N VAL A 109 2.56 -2.70 -21.73
CA VAL A 109 2.11 -3.61 -20.68
C VAL A 109 0.65 -3.96 -20.92
N ARG A 110 0.29 -5.24 -20.76
CA ARG A 110 -1.12 -5.68 -20.83
C ARG A 110 -1.88 -5.15 -19.62
N GLY A 111 -2.96 -4.42 -19.89
CA GLY A 111 -3.84 -3.83 -18.88
C GLY A 111 -4.72 -2.76 -19.49
N THR A 112 -5.44 -2.02 -18.65
CA THR A 112 -6.26 -0.88 -19.05
C THR A 112 -5.79 0.32 -18.26
N TYR A 113 -5.23 1.32 -18.96
CA TYR A 113 -4.83 2.56 -18.32
C TYR A 113 -6.02 3.23 -17.61
N ASP A 114 -5.86 3.48 -16.30
CA ASP A 114 -6.77 4.29 -15.51
C ASP A 114 -6.02 5.46 -14.88
N PHE A 115 -6.50 6.67 -15.15
CA PHE A 115 -5.92 7.89 -14.59
C PHE A 115 -5.99 7.91 -13.05
N ASN A 116 -7.04 7.35 -12.45
CA ASN A 116 -7.18 7.27 -11.00
C ASN A 116 -6.14 6.34 -10.39
N ASP A 117 -5.81 5.22 -11.05
CA ASP A 117 -4.81 4.28 -10.58
C ASP A 117 -3.42 4.92 -10.59
N LEU A 118 -3.07 5.64 -11.67
CA LEU A 118 -1.84 6.42 -11.73
C LEU A 118 -1.77 7.50 -10.64
N LEU A 119 -2.87 8.23 -10.41
CA LEU A 119 -2.93 9.24 -9.36
C LEU A 119 -2.78 8.61 -7.97
N CYS A 120 -3.43 7.46 -7.72
CA CYS A 120 -3.33 6.69 -6.48
C CYS A 120 -1.91 6.17 -6.23
N TYR A 121 -1.23 5.67 -7.26
CA TYR A 121 0.18 5.29 -7.16
C TYR A 121 1.08 6.50 -6.82
N CYS A 122 0.95 7.60 -7.55
CA CYS A 122 1.74 8.81 -7.29
C CYS A 122 1.49 9.37 -5.89
N THR A 123 0.23 9.41 -5.43
CA THR A 123 -0.11 9.91 -4.09
C THR A 123 0.43 9.00 -2.99
N GLY A 124 0.29 7.68 -3.10
CA GLY A 124 0.85 6.72 -2.13
C GLY A 124 2.38 6.82 -2.03
N PHE A 125 3.06 6.94 -3.17
CA PHE A 125 4.51 7.10 -3.24
C PHE A 125 4.99 8.39 -2.56
N LEU A 126 4.38 9.53 -2.91
CA LEU A 126 4.75 10.84 -2.36
C LEU A 126 4.43 10.94 -0.87
N LEU A 127 3.26 10.46 -0.44
CA LEU A 127 2.88 10.46 0.98
C LEU A 127 3.87 9.65 1.82
N SER A 128 4.31 8.49 1.31
CA SER A 128 5.30 7.67 2.01
C SER A 128 6.63 8.41 2.20
N ILE A 129 7.14 9.05 1.15
CA ILE A 129 8.35 9.86 1.24
C ILE A 129 8.17 10.97 2.29
N ILE A 130 7.13 11.79 2.16
CA ILE A 130 6.90 12.93 3.05
C ILE A 130 6.77 12.49 4.52
N ILE A 131 6.06 11.39 4.80
CA ILE A 131 5.83 10.93 6.18
C ILE A 131 7.08 10.26 6.76
N ILE A 132 7.78 9.43 5.98
CA ILE A 132 8.88 8.60 6.50
C ILE A 132 10.19 9.37 6.58
N THR A 133 10.48 10.28 5.66
CA THR A 133 11.73 11.07 5.66
C THR A 133 11.67 12.28 6.58
N LYS A 134 10.52 12.62 7.17
CA LYS A 134 10.42 13.67 8.18
C LYS A 134 11.41 13.38 9.33
N PRO A 135 12.21 14.38 9.76
CA PRO A 135 13.07 14.23 10.92
C PRO A 135 12.22 13.81 12.11
N GLN A 136 12.58 12.72 12.78
CA GLN A 136 11.99 12.45 14.08
C GLN A 136 12.56 13.52 15.01
N THR A 137 11.74 14.47 15.43
CA THR A 137 12.10 15.38 16.51
C THR A 137 12.36 14.51 17.73
N ASN A 138 13.63 14.24 18.02
CA ASN A 138 14.03 13.72 19.31
C ASN A 138 13.50 14.71 20.35
N VAL A 139 12.56 14.28 21.19
CA VAL A 139 12.33 14.96 22.46
C VAL A 139 13.67 14.87 23.16
N GLN A 140 14.38 16.01 23.25
CA GLN A 140 15.61 16.12 24.02
C GLN A 140 15.30 15.61 25.42
N GLU A 141 15.95 14.51 25.81
CA GLU A 141 16.07 14.18 27.23
C GLU A 141 16.75 15.40 27.87
N SER A 142 16.02 16.05 28.76
CA SER A 142 16.53 17.15 29.57
C SER A 142 17.83 16.67 30.24
N PRO A 143 18.92 17.45 30.18
CA PRO A 143 20.13 17.09 30.90
C PRO A 143 19.75 16.95 32.38
N VAL A 144 20.05 15.79 32.96
CA VAL A 144 19.96 15.59 34.40
C VAL A 144 20.96 16.56 35.02
N ASP A 145 20.45 17.55 35.76
CA ASP A 145 21.27 18.48 36.55
C ASP A 145 22.13 17.69 37.53
N THR A 146 23.38 17.45 37.17
CA THR A 146 24.41 17.00 38.11
C THR A 146 24.94 18.21 38.89
N HIS A 147 24.08 18.78 39.74
CA HIS A 147 24.50 19.71 40.79
C HIS A 147 24.12 19.12 42.16
N TYR A 148 24.88 18.12 42.59
CA TYR A 148 25.05 17.81 44.01
C TYR A 148 26.54 17.53 44.25
N LEU A 149 27.23 18.61 44.63
CA LEU A 149 28.39 18.58 45.51
C LEU A 149 27.92 18.25 46.93
#